data_AF-D9QI12-F1
#
_entry.id   AF-D9QI12-F1
#
_cell.length_a   1.000
_cell.length_b   1.000
_cell.length_c   1.000
_cell.angle_alpha   90.00
_cell.angle_beta   90.00
_cell.angle_gamma   90.00
#
_symmetry.space_group_name_H-M   'P 1'
#
loop_
_entity.id
_entity.type
_entity.pdbx_description
1 polymer ?
#
loop_
_entity_poly.entity_id
_entity_poly.type
_entity_poly.pdbx_seq_one_letter_code
_entity_poly.pdbx_strand_id
1 'polypeptide(L)'
;MNLDLVPLGWIHSLACLVALAAGGFVFVTRKGTRRHRQVGLAFVVSQIVLNATALGIYQVGQFFFPHVLAIITLVLIAIGWGAGRLIRHHGGWRFVHLSSMILSYYLLIGGGVNEVYLRIDALKAVLNREGPQLIGMTHGVVMLAFLVLLLGWNAVEIVRMILRNRRRSPRMAAA
;
A
#
# COMPACT_ATOMS: atom_id res chain seq x y z
N MET A 1 -11.49 -31.55 -0.24
CA MET A 1 -10.42 -30.53 -0.38
C MET A 1 -10.58 -29.91 -1.76
N ASN A 2 -10.96 -28.63 -1.86
CA ASN A 2 -11.16 -27.97 -3.15
C ASN A 2 -9.80 -27.68 -3.80
N LEU A 3 -9.36 -28.59 -4.68
CA LEU A 3 -8.12 -28.46 -5.44
C LEU A 3 -8.12 -27.21 -6.33
N ASP A 4 -9.31 -26.72 -6.70
CA ASP A 4 -9.49 -25.55 -7.59
C ASP A 4 -9.00 -24.22 -7.00
N LEU A 5 -8.95 -24.11 -5.65
CA LEU A 5 -8.49 -22.91 -4.97
C LEU A 5 -6.97 -22.90 -4.72
N VAL A 6 -6.31 -24.05 -4.87
CA VAL A 6 -4.86 -24.18 -4.62
C VAL A 6 -4.04 -23.30 -5.57
N PRO A 7 -4.28 -23.28 -6.90
CA PRO A 7 -3.56 -22.39 -7.81
C PRO A 7 -3.76 -20.91 -7.46
N LEU A 8 -4.99 -20.53 -7.11
CA LEU A 8 -5.34 -19.15 -6.77
C LEU A 8 -4.61 -18.67 -5.52
N GLY A 9 -4.55 -19.50 -4.47
CA GLY A 9 -3.84 -19.21 -3.23
C GLY A 9 -2.32 -19.07 -3.42
N TRP A 10 -1.72 -19.89 -4.28
CA TRP A 10 -0.29 -19.78 -4.61
C TRP A 10 0.04 -18.50 -5.38
N ILE A 11 -0.77 -18.17 -6.39
CA ILE A 11 -0.61 -16.92 -7.16
C ILE A 11 -0.76 -15.72 -6.23
N HIS A 12 -1.78 -15.71 -5.37
CA HIS A 12 -1.98 -14.67 -4.36
C HIS A 12 -0.74 -14.50 -3.47
N SER A 13 -0.26 -15.60 -2.89
CA SER A 13 0.87 -15.59 -1.96
C SER A 13 2.17 -15.10 -2.63
N LEU A 14 2.45 -15.56 -3.85
CA LEU A 14 3.61 -15.11 -4.62
C LEU A 14 3.51 -13.62 -4.96
N ALA A 15 2.33 -13.16 -5.39
CA ALA A 15 2.09 -11.76 -5.67
C ALA A 15 2.25 -10.88 -4.42
N CYS A 16 1.84 -11.35 -3.24
CA CYS A 16 2.10 -10.69 -1.95
C CYS A 16 3.60 -10.52 -1.68
N LEU A 17 4.42 -11.56 -1.89
CA LEU A 17 5.87 -11.47 -1.68
C LEU A 17 6.53 -10.47 -2.63
N VAL A 18 6.15 -10.49 -3.91
CA VAL A 18 6.67 -9.54 -4.91
C VAL A 18 6.23 -8.12 -4.56
N ALA A 19 4.97 -7.91 -4.17
CA ALA A 19 4.46 -6.60 -3.78
C ALA A 19 5.16 -6.06 -2.51
N LEU A 20 5.43 -6.91 -1.52
CA LEU A 20 6.19 -6.54 -0.32
C LEU A 20 7.60 -6.08 -0.67
N ALA A 21 8.34 -6.89 -1.43
CA ALA A 21 9.71 -6.55 -1.82
C ALA A 21 9.78 -5.30 -2.71
N ALA A 22 8.91 -5.21 -3.72
CA ALA A 22 8.88 -4.07 -4.63
C ALA A 22 8.44 -2.78 -3.93
N GLY A 23 7.41 -2.85 -3.08
CA GLY A 23 6.94 -1.71 -2.29
C GLY A 23 8.03 -1.21 -1.33
N GLY A 24 8.63 -2.10 -0.54
CA GLY A 24 9.74 -1.76 0.34
C GLY A 24 10.88 -1.05 -0.40
N PHE A 25 11.30 -1.58 -1.55
CA PHE A 25 12.31 -0.96 -2.39
C PHE A 25 11.89 0.43 -2.92
N VAL A 26 10.66 0.58 -3.37
CA VAL A 26 10.15 1.84 -3.96
C VAL A 26 10.05 2.96 -2.92
N PHE A 27 9.68 2.65 -1.68
CA PHE A 27 9.55 3.65 -0.62
C PHE A 27 10.90 4.16 -0.10
N VAL A 28 11.94 3.31 -0.05
CA VAL A 28 13.27 3.72 0.44
C VAL A 28 14.16 4.35 -0.63
N THR A 29 13.86 4.14 -1.92
CA THR A 29 14.70 4.65 -3.02
C THR A 29 14.30 6.03 -3.53
N ARG A 30 15.17 6.63 -4.37
CA ARG A 30 14.93 7.93 -5.00
C ARG A 30 13.78 7.86 -6.00
N LYS A 31 12.79 8.73 -5.79
CA LYS A 31 11.54 8.78 -6.55
C LYS A 31 11.77 9.42 -7.92
N GLY A 32 11.01 8.98 -8.92
CA GLY A 32 11.03 9.51 -10.29
C GLY A 32 12.16 9.00 -11.20
N THR A 33 13.09 8.17 -10.69
CA THR A 33 14.13 7.52 -11.50
C THR A 33 13.55 6.42 -12.41
N ARG A 34 14.31 5.99 -13.44
CA ARG A 34 13.91 4.86 -14.30
C ARG A 34 13.67 3.59 -13.47
N ARG A 35 14.58 3.29 -12.54
CA ARG A 35 14.47 2.14 -11.63
C ARG A 35 13.23 2.23 -10.74
N HIS A 36 12.95 3.41 -10.16
CA HIS A 36 11.73 3.63 -9.38
C HIS A 36 10.46 3.38 -10.21
N ARG A 37 10.42 3.80 -11.48
CA ARG A 37 9.26 3.53 -12.35
C ARG A 37 9.11 2.04 -12.68
N GLN A 38 10.20 1.33 -12.94
CA GLN A 38 10.17 -0.10 -13.24
C GLN A 38 9.72 -0.92 -12.04
N VAL A 39 10.34 -0.71 -10.87
CA VAL A 39 9.96 -1.44 -9.65
C VAL A 39 8.58 -0.99 -9.15
N GLY A 40 8.24 0.29 -9.29
CA GLY A 40 6.89 0.81 -8.99
C GLY A 40 5.81 0.18 -9.86
N LEU A 41 6.10 -0.12 -11.12
CA LEU A 41 5.18 -0.87 -11.98
C LEU A 41 5.04 -2.32 -11.49
N ALA A 42 6.14 -2.98 -11.13
CA ALA A 42 6.09 -4.33 -10.56
C ALA A 42 5.25 -4.37 -9.26
N PHE A 43 5.40 -3.36 -8.39
CA PHE A 43 4.58 -3.18 -7.19
C PHE A 43 3.09 -3.07 -7.53
N VAL A 44 2.73 -2.16 -8.45
CA VAL A 44 1.33 -1.93 -8.86
C VAL A 44 0.72 -3.18 -9.49
N VAL A 45 1.42 -3.84 -10.40
CA VAL A 45 0.93 -5.07 -11.05
C VAL A 45 0.75 -6.18 -10.02
N SER A 46 1.71 -6.37 -9.12
CA SER A 46 1.62 -7.41 -8.08
C SER A 46 0.46 -7.15 -7.13
N GLN A 47 0.22 -5.89 -6.75
CA GLN A 47 -0.94 -5.54 -5.96
C GLN A 47 -2.26 -5.77 -6.71
N ILE A 48 -2.34 -5.49 -8.01
CA ILE A 48 -3.55 -5.80 -8.79
C ILE A 48 -3.81 -7.31 -8.76
N VAL A 49 -2.78 -8.12 -9.00
CA VAL A 49 -2.88 -9.59 -8.99
C VAL A 49 -3.29 -10.11 -7.61
N LEU A 50 -2.61 -9.70 -6.53
CA LEU A 50 -2.93 -10.20 -5.19
C LEU A 50 -4.34 -9.78 -4.75
N ASN A 51 -4.78 -8.55 -5.04
CA ASN A 51 -6.11 -8.11 -4.62
C ASN A 51 -7.21 -8.74 -5.50
N ALA A 52 -6.99 -8.90 -6.81
CA ALA A 52 -7.94 -9.61 -7.67
C ALA A 52 -8.09 -11.08 -7.26
N THR A 53 -6.98 -11.75 -6.94
CA THR A 53 -7.03 -13.13 -6.43
C THR A 53 -7.65 -13.22 -5.05
N ALA A 54 -7.41 -12.26 -4.15
CA ALA A 54 -8.05 -12.20 -2.83
C ALA A 54 -9.59 -12.17 -2.93
N LEU A 55 -10.15 -11.51 -3.95
CA LEU A 55 -11.59 -11.45 -4.18
C LEU A 55 -12.20 -12.81 -4.58
N GLY A 56 -11.39 -13.75 -5.06
CA GLY A 56 -11.81 -15.11 -5.37
C GLY A 56 -11.56 -16.12 -4.25
N ILE A 57 -10.92 -15.73 -3.15
CA ILE A 57 -10.55 -16.62 -2.05
C ILE A 57 -11.59 -16.53 -0.91
N TYR A 58 -12.54 -17.48 -0.92
CA TYR A 58 -13.61 -17.58 0.08
C TYR A 58 -13.28 -18.62 1.16
N GLN A 59 -12.37 -18.29 2.09
CA GLN A 59 -11.99 -19.23 3.16
C GLN A 59 -13.13 -19.54 4.15
N VAL A 60 -14.00 -18.56 4.42
CA VAL A 60 -15.16 -18.72 5.31
C VAL A 60 -16.46 -18.95 4.55
N GLY A 61 -16.39 -19.24 3.24
CA GLY A 61 -17.57 -19.45 2.39
C GLY A 61 -18.42 -18.20 2.11
N GLN A 62 -18.03 -17.05 2.64
CA GLN A 62 -18.76 -15.78 2.52
C GLN A 62 -17.81 -14.62 2.22
N PHE A 63 -18.34 -13.58 1.58
CA PHE A 63 -17.64 -12.32 1.38
C PHE A 63 -17.50 -11.63 2.73
N PHE A 64 -16.27 -11.33 3.12
CA PHE A 64 -15.99 -10.73 4.44
C PHE A 64 -14.87 -9.71 4.36
N PHE A 65 -14.51 -9.14 5.51
CA PHE A 65 -13.58 -8.03 5.70
C PHE A 65 -12.36 -7.96 4.74
N PRO A 66 -11.58 -9.02 4.47
CA PRO A 66 -10.42 -8.95 3.56
C PRO A 66 -10.79 -8.64 2.12
N HIS A 67 -11.98 -9.00 1.66
CA HIS A 67 -12.45 -8.68 0.32
C HIS A 67 -12.74 -7.17 0.20
N VAL A 68 -13.31 -6.56 1.24
CA VAL A 68 -13.51 -5.10 1.30
C VAL A 68 -12.17 -4.39 1.25
N LEU A 69 -11.18 -4.87 2.02
CA LEU A 69 -9.81 -4.31 1.97
C LEU A 69 -9.17 -4.47 0.59
N ALA A 70 -9.42 -5.58 -0.11
CA ALA A 70 -8.92 -5.78 -1.46
C ALA A 70 -9.49 -4.75 -2.45
N ILE A 71 -10.79 -4.47 -2.37
CA ILE A 71 -11.45 -3.43 -3.19
C ILE A 71 -10.87 -2.05 -2.87
N ILE A 72 -10.75 -1.71 -1.58
CA ILE A 72 -10.17 -0.42 -1.16
C ILE A 72 -8.75 -0.27 -1.71
N THR A 73 -7.93 -1.33 -1.62
CA THR A 73 -6.56 -1.33 -2.12
C THR A 73 -6.51 -1.13 -3.64
N LEU A 74 -7.39 -1.78 -4.40
CA LEU A 74 -7.50 -1.59 -5.85
C LEU A 74 -7.87 -0.15 -6.20
N VAL A 75 -8.83 0.45 -5.49
CA VAL A 75 -9.22 1.86 -5.67
C VAL A 75 -8.04 2.80 -5.39
N LEU A 76 -7.33 2.59 -4.29
CA LEU A 76 -6.15 3.39 -3.94
C LEU A 76 -5.07 3.29 -5.02
N ILE A 77 -4.83 2.10 -5.55
CA ILE A 77 -3.83 1.92 -6.62
C ILE A 77 -4.27 2.59 -7.90
N ALA A 78 -5.54 2.49 -8.28
CA ALA A 78 -6.09 3.19 -9.43
C ALA A 78 -5.91 4.71 -9.30
N ILE A 79 -6.24 5.28 -8.13
CA ILE A 79 -6.05 6.70 -7.83
C ILE A 79 -4.57 7.07 -7.90
N GLY A 80 -3.71 6.33 -7.22
CA GLY A 80 -2.29 6.67 -7.12
C GLY A 80 -1.56 6.53 -8.46
N TRP A 81 -1.81 5.46 -9.21
CA TRP A 81 -1.25 5.26 -10.55
C TRP A 81 -1.80 6.29 -11.55
N GLY A 82 -3.11 6.54 -11.50
CA GLY A 82 -3.78 7.59 -12.27
C GLY A 82 -3.21 8.97 -11.98
N ALA A 83 -2.91 9.28 -10.71
CA ALA A 83 -2.31 10.55 -10.32
C ALA A 83 -0.94 10.79 -10.98
N GLY A 84 -0.13 9.74 -11.12
CA GLY A 84 1.17 9.81 -11.80
C GLY A 84 1.10 9.98 -13.32
N ARG A 85 -0.03 9.62 -13.95
CA ARG A 85 -0.22 9.61 -15.41
C ARG A 85 -1.12 10.72 -15.93
N LEU A 86 -2.29 10.91 -15.33
CA LEU A 86 -3.38 11.73 -15.86
C LEU A 86 -3.30 13.17 -15.35
N ILE A 87 -3.13 13.35 -14.04
CA ILE A 87 -3.15 14.68 -13.40
C ILE A 87 -1.75 15.19 -13.05
N ARG A 88 -0.68 14.64 -13.65
CA ARG A 88 0.72 14.97 -13.35
C ARG A 88 1.08 16.46 -13.56
N HIS A 89 0.26 17.19 -14.32
CA HIS A 89 0.39 18.62 -14.55
C HIS A 89 -0.20 19.49 -13.42
N HIS A 90 -1.09 18.94 -12.58
CA HIS A 90 -1.68 19.65 -11.45
C HIS A 90 -0.75 19.73 -10.24
N GLY A 91 -0.82 20.82 -9.48
CA GLY A 91 0.13 21.10 -8.40
C GLY A 91 0.25 20.02 -7.32
N GLY A 92 -0.86 19.33 -7.00
CA GLY A 92 -0.98 18.33 -5.93
C GLY A 92 -0.87 16.87 -6.35
N TRP A 93 -0.51 16.56 -7.61
CA TRP A 93 -0.48 15.17 -8.08
C TRP A 93 0.43 14.25 -7.24
N ARG A 94 1.52 14.80 -6.70
CA ARG A 94 2.48 14.06 -5.86
C ARG A 94 1.87 13.69 -4.51
N PHE A 95 1.12 14.60 -3.91
CA PHE A 95 0.39 14.36 -2.66
C PHE A 95 -0.57 13.18 -2.84
N VAL A 96 -1.37 13.20 -3.92
CA VAL A 96 -2.33 12.12 -4.22
C VAL A 96 -1.59 10.82 -4.51
N HIS A 97 -0.63 10.83 -5.44
CA HIS A 97 0.15 9.65 -5.82
C HIS A 97 0.80 8.98 -4.60
N LEU A 98 1.51 9.74 -3.78
CA LEU A 98 2.28 9.21 -2.65
C LEU A 98 1.37 8.73 -1.53
N SER A 99 0.32 9.48 -1.20
CA SER A 99 -0.64 9.07 -0.17
C SER A 99 -1.33 7.77 -0.54
N SER A 100 -1.81 7.65 -1.77
CA SER A 100 -2.43 6.43 -2.27
C SER A 100 -1.48 5.23 -2.29
N MET A 101 -0.22 5.44 -2.72
CA MET A 101 0.77 4.35 -2.71
C MET A 101 1.11 3.90 -1.28
N ILE A 102 1.35 4.84 -0.35
CA ILE A 102 1.64 4.52 1.06
C ILE A 102 0.48 3.76 1.70
N LEU A 103 -0.76 4.24 1.51
CA LEU A 103 -1.93 3.61 2.10
C LEU A 103 -2.19 2.22 1.51
N SER A 104 -1.99 2.03 0.20
CA SER A 104 -2.09 0.70 -0.41
C SER A 104 -1.06 -0.29 0.15
N TYR A 105 0.15 0.17 0.47
CA TYR A 105 1.19 -0.65 1.05
C TYR A 105 0.94 -0.95 2.52
N TYR A 106 0.37 -0.01 3.28
CA TYR A 106 -0.13 -0.25 4.64
C TYR A 106 -1.14 -1.40 4.68
N LEU A 107 -2.11 -1.41 3.76
CA LEU A 107 -3.11 -2.49 3.70
C LEU A 107 -2.49 -3.85 3.40
N LEU A 108 -1.48 -3.90 2.52
CA LEU A 108 -0.69 -5.11 2.26
C LEU A 108 0.04 -5.60 3.52
N ILE A 109 0.70 -4.70 4.25
CA ILE A 109 1.39 -5.04 5.50
C ILE A 109 0.40 -5.53 6.56
N GLY A 110 -0.77 -4.88 6.68
CA GLY A 110 -1.83 -5.32 7.58
C GLY A 110 -2.32 -6.75 7.28
N GLY A 111 -2.52 -7.08 6.01
CA GLY A 111 -2.79 -8.47 5.60
C GLY A 111 -1.67 -9.42 5.99
N GLY A 112 -0.42 -9.01 5.76
CA GLY A 112 0.77 -9.78 6.15
C GLY A 112 0.89 -10.03 7.66
N VAL A 113 0.52 -9.06 8.51
CA VAL A 113 0.48 -9.24 9.97
C VAL A 113 -0.45 -10.41 10.32
N ASN A 114 -1.67 -10.42 9.78
CA ASN A 114 -2.62 -11.49 10.04
C ASN A 114 -2.09 -12.86 9.56
N GLU A 115 -1.53 -12.93 8.35
CA GLU A 115 -0.97 -14.17 7.80
C GLU A 115 0.19 -14.70 8.65
N VAL A 116 1.07 -13.82 9.14
CA VAL A 116 2.22 -14.18 9.96
C VAL A 116 1.77 -14.80 11.30
N TYR A 117 0.78 -14.21 11.97
CA TYR A 117 0.19 -14.80 13.19
C TYR A 117 -0.52 -16.13 12.93
N LEU A 118 -1.11 -16.32 11.75
CA LEU A 118 -1.81 -17.55 11.37
C LEU A 118 -0.87 -18.67 10.87
N ARG A 119 0.34 -18.35 10.43
CA ARG A 119 1.25 -19.34 9.82
C ARG A 119 2.47 -19.67 10.65
N ILE A 120 2.96 -18.76 11.49
CA ILE A 120 4.19 -18.98 12.27
C ILE A 120 3.83 -19.55 13.65
N ASP A 121 4.23 -20.79 13.90
CA ASP A 121 3.86 -21.51 15.14
C ASP A 121 4.41 -20.84 16.40
N ALA A 122 5.59 -20.23 16.33
CA ALA A 122 6.13 -19.43 17.44
C ALA A 122 5.20 -18.25 17.80
N LEU A 123 4.66 -17.55 16.81
CA LEU A 123 3.75 -16.43 17.05
C LEU A 123 2.36 -16.90 17.50
N LYS A 124 1.88 -18.06 17.03
CA LYS A 124 0.68 -18.70 17.59
C LYS A 124 0.86 -19.06 19.06
N ALA A 125 2.01 -19.61 19.43
CA ALA A 125 2.31 -19.96 20.81
C ALA A 125 2.32 -18.72 21.72
N VAL A 126 2.89 -17.60 21.24
CA VAL A 126 2.84 -16.31 21.94
C VAL A 126 1.40 -15.79 22.00
N LEU A 127 0.65 -15.83 20.89
CA LEU A 127 -0.74 -15.37 20.82
C LEU A 127 -1.66 -16.15 21.79
N ASN A 128 -1.44 -17.46 21.93
CA ASN A 128 -2.21 -18.30 22.86
C ASN A 128 -1.89 -18.00 24.32
N ARG A 129 -0.71 -17.46 24.63
CA ARG A 129 -0.30 -17.06 25.99
C ARG A 129 -0.79 -15.65 26.34
N GLU A 130 -0.59 -14.71 25.43
CA GLU A 130 -0.84 -13.27 25.65
C GLU A 130 -2.26 -12.82 25.27
N GLY A 131 -2.98 -13.65 24.51
CA GLY A 131 -4.33 -13.38 24.02
C GLY A 131 -4.40 -12.61 22.70
N PRO A 132 -5.61 -12.51 22.09
CA PRO A 132 -5.82 -11.95 20.75
C PRO A 132 -5.50 -10.45 20.62
N GLN A 133 -5.44 -9.74 21.74
CA GLN A 133 -5.09 -8.31 21.82
C GLN A 133 -3.73 -7.98 21.19
N LEU A 134 -2.79 -8.92 21.17
CA LEU A 134 -1.47 -8.75 20.58
C LEU A 134 -1.53 -8.43 19.07
N ILE A 135 -2.50 -9.00 18.34
CA ILE A 135 -2.72 -8.69 16.93
C ILE A 135 -3.13 -7.23 16.78
N GLY A 136 -4.07 -6.77 17.62
CA GLY A 136 -4.54 -5.38 17.65
C GLY A 136 -3.42 -4.39 17.97
N MET A 137 -2.58 -4.70 18.96
CA MET A 137 -1.40 -3.88 19.30
C MET A 137 -0.41 -3.80 18.13
N THR A 138 -0.16 -4.92 17.45
CA THR A 138 0.73 -4.95 16.27
C THR A 138 0.19 -4.10 15.14
N HIS A 139 -1.12 -4.19 14.84
CA HIS A 139 -1.78 -3.29 13.89
C HIS A 139 -1.66 -1.83 14.33
N GLY A 140 -1.84 -1.53 15.62
CA GLY A 140 -1.69 -0.19 16.16
C GLY A 140 -0.29 0.40 15.94
N VAL A 141 0.75 -0.37 16.20
CA VAL A 141 2.15 0.03 15.96
C VAL A 141 2.42 0.26 14.48
N VAL A 142 1.99 -0.67 13.62
CA VAL A 142 2.13 -0.54 12.16
C VAL A 142 1.38 0.70 11.65
N MET A 143 0.14 0.89 12.09
CA MET A 143 -0.68 2.04 11.72
C MET A 143 -0.01 3.35 12.14
N LEU A 144 0.51 3.44 13.37
CA LEU A 144 1.21 4.63 13.85
C LEU A 144 2.44 4.95 12.98
N ALA A 145 3.25 3.94 12.65
CA ALA A 145 4.42 4.11 11.79
C ALA A 145 4.04 4.65 10.40
N PHE A 146 3.00 4.09 9.79
CA PHE A 146 2.50 4.55 8.49
C PHE A 146 1.83 5.92 8.55
N LEU A 147 1.14 6.26 9.65
CA LEU A 147 0.58 7.60 9.86
C LEU A 147 1.67 8.64 9.96
N VAL A 148 2.73 8.38 10.74
CA VAL A 148 3.89 9.28 10.84
C VAL A 148 4.54 9.47 9.46
N LEU A 149 4.75 8.38 8.71
CA LEU A 149 5.29 8.44 7.35
C LEU A 149 4.41 9.26 6.41
N LEU A 150 3.09 9.01 6.43
CA LEU A 150 2.12 9.68 5.58
C LEU A 150 2.04 11.17 5.89
N LEU A 151 1.91 11.54 7.16
CA LEU A 151 1.81 12.93 7.60
C LEU A 151 3.10 13.69 7.33
N GLY A 152 4.25 13.11 7.68
CA GLY A 152 5.56 13.73 7.44
C GLY A 152 5.80 13.99 5.96
N TRP A 153 5.49 13.02 5.09
CA TRP A 153 5.65 13.19 3.65
C TRP A 153 4.70 14.26 3.08
N ASN A 154 3.42 14.23 3.49
CA ASN A 154 2.43 15.18 3.02
C ASN A 154 2.72 16.60 3.49
N ALA A 155 3.19 16.80 4.72
CA ALA A 155 3.63 18.10 5.21
C ALA A 155 4.73 18.68 4.31
N VAL A 156 5.75 17.89 3.96
CA VAL A 156 6.84 18.31 3.06
C VAL A 156 6.30 18.68 1.68
N GLU A 157 5.39 17.90 1.11
CA GLU A 157 4.87 18.19 -0.24
C GLU A 157 3.95 19.42 -0.27
N ILE A 158 3.13 19.63 0.77
CA ILE A 158 2.32 20.84 0.93
C ILE A 158 3.20 22.07 1.04
N VAL A 159 4.24 22.04 1.88
CA VAL A 159 5.20 23.16 2.01
C VAL A 159 5.86 23.46 0.67
N ARG A 160 6.34 22.44 -0.06
CA ARG A 160 6.93 22.62 -1.39
C ARG A 160 5.95 23.23 -2.38
N MET A 161 4.68 22.82 -2.34
CA MET A 161 3.63 23.36 -3.19
C MET A 161 3.38 24.85 -2.91
N ILE A 162 3.26 25.23 -1.62
CA ILE A 162 3.08 26.62 -1.19
C ILE A 162 4.27 27.49 -1.61
N LEU A 163 5.51 27.02 -1.36
CA LEU A 163 6.72 27.74 -1.74
C LEU A 163 6.85 27.91 -3.26
N ARG A 164 6.45 26.92 -4.05
CA ARG A 164 6.44 27.02 -5.52
C ARG A 164 5.43 28.04 -6.01
N ASN A 165 4.24 28.11 -5.42
CA ASN A 165 3.22 29.10 -5.79
C ASN A 165 3.67 30.52 -5.43
N ARG A 166 4.24 30.72 -4.23
CA ARG A 166 4.79 32.03 -3.82
C ARG A 166 5.91 32.53 -4.72
N ARG A 167 6.70 31.66 -5.35
CA ARG A 167 7.75 32.06 -6.32
C ARG A 167 7.21 32.41 -7.71
N ARG A 168 5.99 31.98 -8.06
CA ARG A 168 5.35 32.29 -9.35
C ARG A 168 4.65 33.65 -9.34
N SER A 169 4.05 34.05 -8.22
CA SER A 169 3.34 35.34 -8.09
C SER A 169 4.21 36.59 -8.36
N PRO A 170 5.46 36.71 -7.88
CA PRO A 170 6.32 37.88 -8.16
C PRO A 170 6.72 37.99 -9.63
N ARG A 171 6.90 36.85 -10.32
CA ARG A 171 7.29 36.82 -11.74
C ARG A 171 6.17 37.23 -12.68
N MET A 172 4.91 37.07 -12.29
CA MET A 172 3.76 37.51 -13.07
C MET A 172 3.41 38.99 -12.82
N ALA A 173 3.85 39.57 -11.70
CA ALA A 173 3.66 40.99 -11.40
C ALA A 173 4.71 41.90 -12.08
N ALA A 174 5.74 41.30 -12.71
CA ALA A 174 6.86 42.01 -13.34
C ALA A 174 6.94 41.81 -14.86
N ALA A 175 5.92 41.20 -15.47
CA ALA A 175 5.78 40.95 -16.91
C ALA A 175 4.50 41.62 -17.41
#